data_AF-A0A396GNI1-F1
#
_entry.id   AF-A0A396GNI1-F1
#
_cell.length_a   1.000
_cell.length_b   1.000
_cell.length_c   1.000
_cell.angle_alpha   90.00
_cell.angle_beta   90.00
_cell.angle_gamma   90.00
#
_symmetry.space_group_name_H-M   'P 1'
#
loop_
_entity.id
_entity.type
_entity.pdbx_description
1 polymer ?
#
loop_
_entity_poly.entity_id
_entity_poly.type
_entity_poly.pdbx_seq_one_letter_code
_entity_poly.pdbx_strand_id
1 'polypeptide(L)'
;MAVPLLTKKIVKKRVKHFKRPQSDRKICVKENWRRPKGIDSRVRRKFKGCTLMPNIGTYCAEIAHNVSTSKRKDIVERAAQLDVVLTNKTARLRSQEDE
;
A
#
# COMPACT_ATOMS: atom_id res chain seq x y z
N MET A 1 6.58 -28.81 2.43
CA MET A 1 6.44 -27.55 1.67
C MET A 1 7.68 -26.71 1.97
N ALA A 2 8.58 -26.51 1.00
CA ALA A 2 9.75 -25.66 1.21
C ALA A 2 9.28 -24.19 1.32
N VAL A 3 9.41 -23.59 2.50
CA VAL A 3 9.12 -22.16 2.71
C VAL A 3 10.41 -21.40 2.39
N PRO A 4 10.42 -20.46 1.42
CA PRO A 4 11.61 -19.69 1.13
C PRO A 4 11.99 -18.82 2.34
N LEU A 5 13.28 -18.79 2.68
CA LEU A 5 13.81 -17.88 3.71
C LEU A 5 13.64 -16.44 3.24
N LEU A 6 12.58 -15.77 3.69
CA LEU A 6 12.36 -14.34 3.50
C LEU A 6 13.29 -13.57 4.43
N THR A 7 14.49 -13.26 3.96
CA THR A 7 15.53 -12.56 4.73
C THR A 7 15.22 -11.07 4.97
N LYS A 8 14.24 -10.49 4.27
CA LYS A 8 13.94 -9.05 4.32
C LYS A 8 12.55 -8.78 4.92
N LYS A 9 12.50 -7.87 5.89
CA LYS A 9 11.26 -7.40 6.55
C LYS A 9 10.47 -6.48 5.61
N ILE A 10 9.27 -6.89 5.22
CA ILE A 10 8.36 -6.07 4.42
C ILE A 10 7.74 -4.99 5.31
N VAL A 11 8.04 -3.73 5.02
CA VAL A 11 7.47 -2.58 5.74
C VAL A 11 6.18 -2.13 5.06
N LYS A 12 5.07 -2.11 5.81
CA LYS A 12 3.78 -1.55 5.37
C LYS A 12 3.48 -0.30 6.19
N LYS A 13 3.18 0.83 5.54
CA LYS A 13 2.76 2.08 6.21
C LYS A 13 1.47 1.92 7.01
N ARG A 14 0.57 1.05 6.53
CA ARG A 14 -0.68 0.70 7.21
C ARG A 14 -1.02 -0.75 6.94
N VAL A 15 -1.40 -1.47 7.99
CA VAL A 15 -1.84 -2.87 7.91
C VAL A 15 -3.37 -2.98 7.87
N LYS A 16 -4.08 -2.11 8.60
CA LYS A 16 -5.55 -2.12 8.68
C LYS A 16 -6.19 -1.67 7.35
N HIS A 17 -7.18 -2.42 6.89
CA HIS A 17 -7.99 -2.04 5.73
C HIS A 17 -8.75 -0.73 5.98
N PHE A 18 -9.08 -0.01 4.90
CA PHE A 18 -9.94 1.16 4.95
C PHE A 18 -11.40 0.72 4.82
N LYS A 19 -12.08 0.57 5.96
CA LYS A 19 -13.50 0.18 5.97
C LYS A 19 -14.41 1.33 5.56
N ARG A 20 -15.44 1.04 4.76
CA ARG A 20 -16.50 1.99 4.42
C ARG A 20 -17.21 2.47 5.70
N PRO A 21 -17.52 3.77 5.85
CA PRO A 21 -18.27 4.24 7.01
C PRO A 21 -19.65 3.56 7.10
N GLN A 22 -20.05 3.17 8.31
CA GLN A 22 -21.31 2.50 8.63
C GLN A 22 -21.43 1.04 8.13
N SER A 23 -20.35 0.44 7.60
CA SER A 23 -20.37 -0.99 7.23
C SER A 23 -20.51 -1.91 8.44
N ASP A 24 -20.09 -1.44 9.60
CA ASP A 24 -20.27 -2.07 10.91
C ASP A 24 -21.74 -2.04 11.40
N ARG A 25 -22.56 -1.11 10.88
CA ARG A 25 -23.93 -0.89 11.36
C ARG A 25 -25.01 -1.48 10.47
N LYS A 26 -24.73 -1.63 9.17
CA LYS A 26 -25.72 -2.06 8.17
C LYS A 26 -25.13 -3.13 7.27
N ILE A 27 -25.73 -4.33 7.29
CA ILE A 27 -25.29 -5.48 6.46
C ILE A 27 -25.29 -5.14 4.96
N CYS A 28 -26.22 -4.29 4.50
CA CYS A 28 -26.26 -3.83 3.11
C CYS A 28 -25.05 -2.96 2.71
N VAL A 29 -24.34 -2.38 3.69
CA VAL A 29 -23.14 -1.58 3.47
C VAL A 29 -21.91 -2.48 3.60
N LYS A 30 -21.44 -3.00 2.48
CA LYS A 30 -20.20 -3.80 2.42
C LYS A 30 -18.97 -2.99 2.88
N GLU A 31 -17.95 -3.68 3.39
CA GLU A 31 -16.74 -3.06 3.95
C GLU A 31 -15.85 -2.35 2.92
N ASN A 32 -16.00 -2.66 1.63
CA ASN A 32 -15.21 -2.07 0.54
C ASN A 32 -15.27 -0.54 0.54
N TRP A 33 -14.11 0.11 0.61
CA TRP A 33 -14.00 1.56 0.72
C TRP A 33 -14.79 2.31 -0.38
N ARG A 34 -15.54 3.32 0.03
CA ARG A 34 -16.20 4.30 -0.85
C ARG A 34 -16.06 5.70 -0.24
N ARG A 35 -15.62 6.67 -1.05
CA ARG A 35 -15.41 8.05 -0.58
C ARG A 35 -16.76 8.69 -0.19
N PRO A 36 -16.95 9.13 1.07
CA PRO A 36 -18.18 9.80 1.49
C PRO A 36 -18.32 11.17 0.81
N LYS A 37 -19.51 11.46 0.27
CA LYS A 37 -19.80 12.71 -0.45
C LYS A 37 -20.77 13.66 0.29
N GLY A 38 -21.51 13.16 1.29
CA GLY A 38 -22.53 13.95 1.99
C GLY A 38 -21.97 15.18 2.72
N ILE A 39 -22.73 16.27 2.72
CA ILE A 39 -22.32 17.56 3.27
C ILE A 39 -21.96 17.47 4.76
N ASP A 40 -22.77 16.74 5.54
CA ASP A 40 -22.58 16.57 6.99
C ASP A 40 -21.79 15.31 7.36
N SER A 41 -21.14 14.65 6.39
CA SER A 41 -20.36 13.45 6.67
C SER A 41 -19.15 13.79 7.54
N ARG A 42 -19.16 13.28 8.78
CA ARG A 42 -18.05 13.46 9.74
C ARG A 42 -16.71 12.94 9.21
N VAL A 43 -16.74 11.86 8.44
CA VAL A 43 -15.57 11.27 7.78
C VAL A 43 -15.03 12.21 6.69
N ARG A 44 -15.92 12.77 5.84
CA ARG A 44 -15.52 13.74 4.80
C ARG A 44 -14.89 15.00 5.40
N ARG A 45 -15.44 15.47 6.53
CA ARG A 45 -14.96 16.63 7.30
C ARG A 45 -13.74 16.32 8.18
N LYS A 46 -13.22 15.09 8.18
CA LYS A 46 -12.02 14.64 8.92
C LYS A 46 -12.07 14.90 10.44
N PHE A 47 -13.24 14.72 11.06
CA PHE A 47 -13.32 14.80 12.53
C PHE A 47 -12.48 13.71 13.21
N LYS A 48 -11.89 14.04 14.37
CA LYS A 48 -11.14 13.10 15.21
C LYS A 48 -12.03 11.92 15.63
N GLY A 49 -11.46 10.71 15.68
CA GLY A 49 -12.17 9.48 16.07
C GLY A 49 -13.06 8.85 14.98
N CYS A 50 -13.15 9.45 13.79
CA CYS A 50 -13.85 8.85 12.66
C CYS A 50 -12.95 7.89 11.86
N THR A 51 -13.55 7.10 10.97
CA THR A 51 -12.81 6.25 10.04
C THR A 51 -11.90 7.09 9.13
N LEU A 52 -10.67 6.63 8.92
CA LEU A 52 -9.68 7.32 8.10
C LEU A 52 -10.00 7.17 6.61
N MET A 53 -9.62 8.18 5.83
CA MET A 53 -9.71 8.14 4.38
C MET A 53 -8.36 7.74 3.76
N PRO A 54 -8.35 6.90 2.71
CA PRO A 54 -7.13 6.59 1.98
C PRO A 54 -6.64 7.85 1.26
N ASN A 55 -5.33 8.05 1.32
CA ASN A 55 -4.62 9.11 0.61
C ASN A 55 -3.35 8.52 -0.02
N ILE A 56 -2.69 9.26 -0.92
CA ILE A 56 -1.50 8.76 -1.62
C ILE A 56 -0.34 8.44 -0.66
N GLY A 57 -0.23 9.16 0.46
CA GLY A 57 0.81 8.92 1.47
C GLY A 57 0.61 7.64 2.30
N THR A 58 -0.59 7.07 2.33
CA THR A 58 -0.91 5.90 3.18
C THR A 58 -0.42 4.56 2.64
N TYR A 59 -0.14 4.47 1.33
CA TYR A 59 0.26 3.22 0.69
C TYR A 59 1.74 3.19 0.34
N CYS A 60 2.26 1.96 0.22
CA CYS A 60 3.54 1.67 -0.40
C CYS A 60 3.29 1.22 -1.84
N ALA A 61 4.21 1.50 -2.75
CA ALA A 61 4.12 1.02 -4.12
C ALA A 61 4.65 -0.43 -4.24
N GLU A 62 4.07 -1.18 -5.17
CA GLU A 62 4.49 -2.56 -5.48
C GLU A 62 4.74 -2.68 -6.98
N ILE A 63 5.91 -3.20 -7.36
CA ILE A 63 6.25 -3.36 -8.78
C ILE A 63 5.61 -4.64 -9.31
N ALA A 64 4.84 -4.53 -10.38
CA ALA A 64 4.16 -5.66 -11.01
C ALA A 64 5.12 -6.80 -11.41
N HIS A 65 4.61 -8.03 -11.37
CA HIS A 65 5.39 -9.25 -11.56
C HIS A 65 5.95 -9.39 -13.00
N ASN A 66 5.37 -8.72 -14.00
CA ASN A 66 5.77 -8.80 -15.41
C ASN A 66 6.86 -7.78 -15.80
N VAL A 67 7.23 -6.86 -14.90
CA VAL A 67 8.25 -5.82 -15.20
C VAL A 67 9.64 -6.45 -15.27
N SER A 68 10.38 -6.12 -16.34
CA SER A 68 11.75 -6.56 -16.58
C SER A 68 12.74 -5.97 -15.56
N THR A 69 13.93 -6.56 -15.47
CA THR A 69 14.98 -6.15 -14.52
C THR A 69 15.51 -4.74 -14.80
N SER A 70 15.67 -4.38 -16.07
CA SER A 70 16.13 -3.04 -16.47
C SER A 70 15.17 -1.94 -15.98
N LYS A 71 13.88 -2.03 -16.35
CA LYS A 71 12.85 -1.07 -15.90
C LYS A 71 12.66 -1.04 -14.39
N ARG A 72 12.92 -2.15 -13.68
CA ARG A 72 12.89 -2.20 -12.21
C ARG A 72 13.92 -1.27 -11.59
N LYS A 73 15.12 -1.14 -12.17
CA LYS A 73 16.16 -0.21 -11.67
C LYS A 73 15.68 1.24 -11.75
N ASP A 74 15.13 1.64 -12.90
CA ASP A 74 14.61 2.99 -13.12
C ASP A 74 13.46 3.34 -12.16
N ILE A 75 12.54 2.39 -11.93
CA ILE A 75 11.43 2.58 -10.98
C ILE A 75 11.96 2.75 -9.56
N VAL A 76 12.99 1.98 -9.18
CA VAL A 76 13.58 2.06 -7.84
C VAL A 76 14.28 3.40 -7.62
N GLU A 77 15.00 3.90 -8.62
CA GLU A 77 15.64 5.21 -8.58
C GLU A 77 14.60 6.34 -8.50
N ARG A 78 13.58 6.29 -9.37
CA ARG A 78 12.49 7.28 -9.36
C ARG A 78 11.70 7.27 -8.06
N ALA A 79 11.46 6.11 -7.46
CA ALA A 79 10.78 6.00 -6.18
C ALA A 79 11.60 6.62 -5.03
N ALA A 80 12.94 6.54 -5.09
CA ALA A 80 13.81 7.21 -4.13
C ALA A 80 13.74 8.73 -4.24
N GLN A 81 13.68 9.27 -5.47
CA GLN A 81 13.50 10.71 -5.72
C GLN A 81 12.15 11.24 -5.20
N LEU A 82 11.10 10.43 -5.28
CA LEU A 82 9.74 10.80 -4.87
C LEU A 82 9.41 10.45 -3.41
N ASP A 83 10.38 9.94 -2.65
CA ASP A 83 10.21 9.44 -1.27
C ASP A 83 9.05 8.42 -1.13
N VAL A 84 8.98 7.48 -2.08
CA VAL A 84 7.99 6.40 -2.11
C VAL A 84 8.60 5.09 -1.65
N VAL A 85 8.03 4.50 -0.60
CA VAL A 85 8.44 3.17 -0.11
C VAL A 85 7.93 2.08 -1.06
N LEU A 86 8.85 1.24 -1.55
CA LEU A 86 8.57 0.07 -2.37
C LEU A 86 8.60 -1.23 -1.54
N THR A 87 7.61 -2.10 -1.72
CA THR A 87 7.51 -3.37 -0.99
C THR A 87 8.49 -4.43 -1.49
N ASN A 88 8.75 -4.46 -2.81
CA ASN A 88 9.58 -5.45 -3.49
C ASN A 88 10.81 -4.83 -4.19
N LYS A 89 11.42 -3.81 -3.57
CA LYS A 89 12.54 -3.02 -4.10
C LYS A 89 13.69 -3.87 -4.67
N THR A 90 14.06 -4.96 -4.00
CA THR A 90 15.22 -5.79 -4.35
C THR A 90 14.86 -7.05 -5.12
N ALA A 91 13.63 -7.19 -5.60
CA ALA A 91 13.23 -8.39 -6.34
C ALA A 91 13.88 -8.42 -7.74
N ARG A 92 14.43 -9.58 -8.12
CA ARG A 92 15.12 -9.86 -9.40
C ARG A 92 16.44 -9.09 -9.64
N LEU A 93 16.89 -8.32 -8.66
CA LEU A 93 18.21 -7.71 -8.65
C LEU A 93 19.11 -8.64 -7.81
N ARG A 94 19.68 -9.66 -8.43
CA ARG A 94 20.78 -10.43 -7.85
C ARG A 94 22.07 -9.71 -8.22
N SER A 95 22.82 -9.25 -7.24
CA SER A 95 24.23 -8.89 -7.40
C SER A 95 25.02 -10.18 -7.62
N GLN A 96 25.91 -10.16 -8.60
CA GLN A 96 26.99 -11.14 -8.81
C GLN A 96 28.10 -10.89 -7.77
N GLU A 97 27.76 -10.72 -6.49
CA GLU A 97 28.74 -10.34 -5.44
C GLU A 97 28.93 -11.43 -4.37
N ASP A 98 28.40 -12.63 -4.59
CA ASP A 98 28.67 -13.84 -3.78
C ASP A 98 29.40 -14.91 -4.64
N GLU A 99 30.42 -14.50 -5.39
CA GLU A 99 31.48 -15.36 -5.94
C GLU A 99 32.84 -14.66 -5.80
#